data_AF-K1XZM1-F1
#
_entry.id   AF-K1XZM1-F1
#
_cell.length_a   1.000
_cell.length_b   1.000
_cell.length_c   1.000
_cell.angle_alpha   90.00
_cell.angle_beta   90.00
_cell.angle_gamma   90.00
#
_symmetry.space_group_name_H-M   'P 1'
#
loop_
_entity.id
_entity.type
_entity.pdbx_description
1 polymer ?
#
loop_
_entity_poly.entity_id
_entity_poly.type
_entity_poly.pdbx_seq_one_letter_code
_entity_poly.pdbx_strand_id
1 'polypeptide(L)' 'MRELLFVYGTLRNPKIQRKVMGKNPIIERDILENYTIVQHAFSDGVYPIAVEAVDKNIEGFILFISLSDFVTLD' A
#
# COMPACT_ATOMS: atom_id res chain seq x y z
N MET A 1 -10.74 5.37 16.00
CA MET A 1 -11.02 5.64 14.57
C MET A 1 -10.20 4.65 13.76
N ARG A 2 -10.76 4.08 12.68
CA ARG A 2 -10.02 3.17 11.78
C ARG A 2 -9.74 3.93 10.49
N GLU A 3 -8.51 3.90 10.05
CA GLU A 3 -8.06 4.47 8.78
C GLU A 3 -8.06 3.36 7.70
N LEU A 4 -8.26 3.77 6.44
CA LEU A 4 -8.20 2.90 5.28
C LEU A 4 -6.93 3.21 4.49
N LEU A 5 -6.06 2.22 4.35
CA LEU A 5 -4.82 2.35 3.57
C LEU A 5 -4.83 1.40 2.38
N PHE A 6 -4.77 1.94 1.17
CA PHE A 6 -4.59 1.14 -0.04
C PHE A 6 -3.12 0.76 -0.22
N VAL A 7 -2.83 -0.53 -0.40
CA VAL A 7 -1.48 -1.05 -0.59
C VAL A 7 -1.34 -1.86 -1.88
N TYR A 8 -0.29 -1.56 -2.64
CA TYR A 8 0.00 -2.17 -3.95
C TYR A 8 1.41 -2.78 -4.06
N GLY A 9 2.30 -2.48 -3.10
CA GLY A 9 3.68 -2.94 -3.08
C GLY A 9 3.96 -4.02 -2.04
N THR A 10 5.08 -3.89 -1.33
CA THR A 10 5.59 -4.88 -0.37
C THR A 10 4.61 -5.20 0.77
N LEU A 11 3.77 -4.24 1.15
CA LEU A 11 2.72 -4.42 2.16
C LEU A 11 1.57 -5.34 1.71
N ARG A 12 1.53 -5.82 0.46
CA ARG A 12 0.63 -6.91 0.04
C ARG A 12 0.95 -8.24 0.73
N ASN A 13 2.16 -8.40 1.27
CA ASN A 13 2.60 -9.62 1.92
C ASN A 13 2.24 -9.62 3.43
N PRO A 14 1.40 -10.54 3.92
CA PRO A 14 1.02 -10.60 5.34
C PRO A 14 2.21 -10.74 6.30
N LYS A 15 3.31 -11.38 5.88
CA LYS A 15 4.53 -11.48 6.70
C LYS A 15 5.16 -10.11 6.94
N ILE A 16 5.15 -9.25 5.93
CA ILE A 16 5.68 -7.89 6.02
C ILE A 16 4.74 -7.01 6.85
N GLN A 17 3.42 -7.13 6.62
CA GLN A 17 2.42 -6.46 7.45
C GLN A 17 2.64 -6.74 8.95
N ARG A 18 2.79 -8.01 9.31
CA ARG A 18 3.08 -8.41 10.70
C ARG A 18 4.40 -7.87 11.23
N LYS A 19 5.44 -7.83 10.39
CA LYS A 19 6.76 -7.31 10.77
C LYS A 19 6.72 -5.81 11.07
N VAL A 20 5.97 -5.04 10.30
CA VAL A 20 5.91 -3.57 10.42
C VAL A 20 4.89 -3.14 11.49
N MET A 21 3.70 -3.73 11.49
CA MET A 21 2.60 -3.33 12.39
C MET A 21 2.50 -4.20 13.67
N GLY A 22 3.31 -5.25 13.80
CA GLY A 22 3.24 -6.21 14.92
C GLY A 22 2.01 -7.14 14.91
N LYS A 23 1.10 -6.96 13.95
CA LYS A 23 -0.17 -7.69 13.83
C LYS A 23 -0.57 -7.88 12.36
N ASN A 24 -1.56 -8.75 12.12
CA ASN A 24 -2.19 -8.87 10.81
C ASN A 24 -3.41 -7.94 10.76
N PRO A 25 -3.44 -6.91 9.90
CA PRO A 25 -4.64 -6.10 9.72
C PRO A 25 -5.76 -6.91 9.05
N ILE A 26 -6.99 -6.40 9.15
CA ILE A 26 -8.07 -6.87 8.27
C ILE A 26 -7.74 -6.36 6.87
N ILE A 27 -7.88 -7.23 5.86
CA ILE A 27 -7.55 -6.93 4.48
C ILE A 27 -8.74 -7.22 3.57
N GLU A 28 -8.95 -6.36 2.59
CA GLU A 28 -9.93 -6.53 1.52
C GLU A 28 -9.24 -6.30 0.18
N ARG A 29 -9.58 -7.09 -0.85
CA ARG A 29 -9.06 -6.86 -2.20
C ARG A 29 -9.75 -5.64 -2.80
N ASP A 30 -8.98 -4.79 -3.46
CA ASP A 30 -9.55 -3.63 -4.14
C ASP A 30 -8.71 -3.22 -5.36
N ILE A 31 -9.27 -2.34 -6.18
CA ILE A 31 -8.68 -1.80 -7.40
C ILE A 31 -8.58 -0.29 -7.28
N LEU A 32 -7.37 0.25 -7.45
CA LEU A 32 -7.17 1.69 -7.61
C LEU A 32 -7.27 2.05 -9.10
N GLU A 33 -8.38 2.70 -9.45
CA GLU A 33 -8.70 3.09 -10.83
C GLU A 33 -7.96 4.35 -11.28
N ASN A 34 -7.59 4.40 -12.56
CA ASN A 34 -6.83 5.50 -13.19
C ASN A 34 -5.42 5.71 -12.63
N TYR A 35 -4.77 4.63 -12.19
CA TYR A 35 -3.38 4.63 -11.74
C TYR A 35 -2.57 3.51 -12.39
N THR A 36 -1.26 3.71 -12.48
CA THR A 36 -0.30 2.68 -12.87
C THR A 36 0.93 2.68 -11.97
N ILE A 37 1.67 1.58 -11.94
CA ILE A 37 2.91 1.45 -11.18
C ILE A 37 4.08 1.75 -12.10
N VAL A 38 4.91 2.73 -11.72
CA VAL A 38 6.19 3.00 -12.38
C VAL A 38 7.34 2.76 -11.40
N GLN A 39 8.50 2.37 -11.93
CA GLN A 39 9.73 2.30 -11.15
C GLN A 39 10.36 3.70 -11.14
N HIS A 40 10.52 4.29 -9.96
CA HIS A 40 11.17 5.58 -9.82
C HIS A 40 12.48 5.42 -9.05
N ALA A 41 13.55 6.01 -9.58
CA ALA A 41 14.85 6.02 -8.93
C ALA A 41 14.94 7.23 -7.99
N PHE A 42 15.13 6.94 -6.71
CA PHE A 42 15.46 7.90 -5.67
C PHE A 42 16.96 7.79 -5.33
N SER A 43 17.48 8.67 -4.48
CA SER A 43 18.90 8.67 -4.11
C SER A 43 19.37 7.38 -3.42
N ASP A 44 18.45 6.65 -2.80
CA ASP A 44 18.67 5.47 -1.96
C ASP A 44 18.21 4.15 -2.59
N GLY A 45 17.56 4.19 -3.76
CA GLY A 45 17.09 2.98 -4.41
C GLY A 45 16.07 3.22 -5.52
N VAL A 46 15.56 2.12 -6.08
CA VAL A 46 14.47 2.13 -7.06
C VAL A 46 13.23 1.55 -6.41
N TYR A 47 12.15 2.33 -6.41
CA TYR A 47 10.91 1.97 -5.74
C TYR A 47 9.71 2.04 -6.70
N PRO A 48 8.74 1.12 -6.56
CA PRO A 48 7.49 1.21 -7.28
C PRO A 48 6.63 2.33 -6.69
N ILE A 49 6.20 3.28 -7.52
CA ILE A 49 5.27 4.34 -7.14
C ILE A 49 4.00 4.26 -7.99
N ALA A 50 2.86 4.55 -7.37
CA ALA A 50 1.60 4.75 -8.08
C ALA A 50 1.53 6.16 -8.64
N VAL A 51 1.26 6.29 -9.94
CA VAL A 51 1.06 7.56 -10.63
C VAL A 51 -0.23 7.51 -11.44
N GLU A 52 -0.86 8.66 -11.64
CA GLU A 52 -2.09 8.76 -12.44
C GLU A 52 -1.84 8.28 -13.87
N ALA A 53 -2.75 7.44 -14.38
CA ALA A 53 -2.74 6.95 -15.75
C ALA A 53 -4.16 6.54 -16.15
N VAL A 54 -4.71 7.25 -17.14
CA VAL A 54 -6.06 7.00 -17.67
C VAL A 54 -6.19 5.57 -18.19
N ASP A 55 -7.32 4.92 -17.88
CA ASP A 55 -7.65 3.53 -18.27
C ASP A 55 -6.62 2.49 -17.79
N LYS A 56 -5.90 2.79 -16.71
CA LYS A 56 -5.03 1.85 -16.00
C LYS A 56 -5.51 1.65 -14.59
N ASN A 57 -5.34 0.44 -14.09
CA ASN A 57 -5.80 0.02 -12.78
C ASN A 57 -4.66 -0.68 -12.04
N ILE A 58 -4.60 -0.49 -10.72
CA ILE A 58 -3.69 -1.21 -9.84
C ILE A 58 -4.51 -2.13 -8.94
N GLU A 59 -4.23 -3.44 -8.99
CA GLU A 59 -4.78 -4.40 -8.03
C GLU A 59 -3.99 -4.34 -6.72
N GLY A 60 -4.71 -4.21 -5.61
CA GLY A 60 -4.12 -4.09 -4.29
C GLY A 60 -5.00 -4.64 -3.19
N PHE A 61 -4.78 -4.12 -1.99
CA PHE A 61 -5.62 -4.38 -0.83
C PHE A 61 -5.91 -3.09 -0.07
N ILE A 62 -7.11 -2.98 0.48
CA ILE A 62 -7.39 -2.05 1.57
C ILE A 62 -7.02 -2.73 2.89
N LEU A 63 -6.17 -2.06 3.66
CA LEU A 63 -5.88 -2.42 5.04
C LEU A 63 -6.71 -1.55 5.99
N PHE A 64 -7.42 -2.19 6.92
CA PHE A 64 -8.09 -1.48 8.00
C PHE A 64 -7.12 -1.35 9.17
N ILE A 65 -6.59 -0.14 9.37
CA ILE A 65 -5.52 0.12 10.33
C ILE A 65 -5.93 1.14 11.39
N SER A 66 -5.21 1.16 12.51
CA SER A 66 -5.38 2.21 13.52
C SER A 66 -4.54 3.43 13.19
N LEU A 67 -4.86 4.57 13.80
CA LEU A 67 -4.08 5.80 13.62
C LEU A 67 -2.59 5.61 13.98
N SER A 68 -2.27 4.83 15.01
CA SER A 68 -0.88 4.55 15.38
C SER A 68 -0.13 3.70 14.35
N ASP A 69 -0.85 2.79 13.67
CA ASP A 69 -0.25 2.02 12.58
C ASP A 69 0.00 2.93 11.37
N PHE A 70 -0.92 3.85 11.07
CA PHE A 70 -0.76 4.82 9.99
C PHE A 70 0.50 5.69 10.19
N VAL A 71 0.68 6.24 11.38
CA VAL A 71 1.88 7.03 11.74
C VAL A 71 3.18 6.23 11.65
N THR A 72 3.12 4.90 11.76
CA THR A 72 4.32 4.04 11.60
C THR A 72 4.66 3.81 10.12
N LEU A 73 3.70 4.02 9.21
CA LEU A 73 3.81 3.75 7.78
C LEU A 73 4.05 4.99 6.93
N ASP A 74 3.66 6.17 7.42
CA ASP A 74 3.94 7.49 6.87
C ASP A 74 5.39 7.94 7.19
#